data_AF-A0AAV8XW97-F1
#
_entry.id   AF-A0AAV8XW97-F1
#
_cell.length_a   1.000
_cell.length_b   1.000
_cell.length_c   1.000
_cell.angle_alpha   90.00
_cell.angle_beta   90.00
_cell.angle_gamma   90.00
#
_symmetry.space_group_name_H-M   'P 1'
#
loop_
_entity.id
_entity.type
_entity.pdbx_description
1 polymer ?
#
loop_
_entity_poly.entity_id
_entity_poly.type
_entity_poly.pdbx_seq_one_letter_code
_entity_poly.pdbx_strand_id
1 'polypeptide(L)'
;MQRGVEAGKKRKKEQLGDAALLRRQSASPIAFPENVNRQASGFPGSFRPRLLQDNCPLKGVPRCHPASRRYRTADGTCNNPKEPWKGSAMLPMQRFLRRRIESVRRSIFGSRLPSARDISVRIHRDRNHEMPSVTLMFMQWGQFIDHDVTSVVKSRSFGGSIPQCCDKGAWGCCSQS
;
A
#
# COMPACT_ATOMS: atom_id res chain seq x y z
N MET A 1 -48.57 22.52 52.47
CA MET A 1 -47.12 22.28 52.38
C MET A 1 -46.90 20.79 52.11
N GLN A 2 -46.72 20.40 50.85
CA GLN A 2 -46.06 19.15 50.47
C GLN A 2 -45.52 19.37 49.05
N ARG A 3 -44.19 19.50 48.98
CA ARG A 3 -43.41 19.55 47.74
C ARG A 3 -43.10 18.11 47.32
N GLY A 4 -43.13 17.90 46.00
CA GLY A 4 -42.39 16.97 45.12
C GLY A 4 -41.76 15.69 45.65
N VAL A 5 -41.76 14.64 44.81
CA VAL A 5 -40.56 14.09 44.13
C VAL A 5 -41.02 13.03 43.12
N GLU A 6 -41.08 13.40 41.84
CA GLU A 6 -40.78 12.48 40.73
C GLU A 6 -39.29 12.67 40.39
N ALA A 7 -38.48 11.60 40.42
CA ALA A 7 -37.24 11.44 39.62
C ALA A 7 -36.42 10.23 40.10
N GLY A 8 -36.84 9.01 39.73
CA GLY A 8 -36.19 7.78 40.18
C GLY A 8 -35.59 6.88 39.10
N LYS A 9 -35.64 7.23 37.81
CA LYS A 9 -35.34 6.27 36.72
C LYS A 9 -34.43 6.80 35.61
N LYS A 10 -33.42 7.61 35.97
CA LYS A 10 -32.35 8.04 35.03
C LYS A 10 -30.93 7.63 35.41
N ARG A 11 -30.69 7.04 36.59
CA ARG A 11 -29.32 6.78 37.08
C ARG A 11 -28.66 5.46 36.65
N LYS A 12 -29.31 4.61 35.85
CA LYS A 12 -28.74 3.32 35.41
C LYS A 12 -28.19 3.33 33.97
N LYS A 13 -28.40 4.40 33.20
CA LYS A 13 -27.83 4.56 31.85
C LYS A 13 -26.47 5.28 31.83
N GLU A 14 -26.18 6.13 32.81
CA GLU A 14 -24.89 6.84 32.90
C GLU A 14 -23.74 5.93 33.36
N GLN A 15 -23.98 4.94 34.24
CA GLN A 15 -22.91 4.07 34.74
C GLN A 15 -22.40 3.02 33.73
N LEU A 16 -23.06 2.85 32.58
CA LEU A 16 -22.60 1.94 31.52
C LEU A 16 -21.69 2.65 30.50
N GLY A 17 -21.61 3.99 30.54
CA GLY A 17 -20.76 4.78 29.65
C GLY A 17 -19.30 4.88 30.10
N ASP A 18 -19.05 4.89 31.42
CA ASP A 18 -17.72 5.18 31.96
C ASP A 18 -16.75 4.00 31.96
N ALA A 19 -17.27 2.76 31.87
CA ALA A 19 -16.44 1.56 31.72
C ALA A 19 -15.86 1.40 30.30
N ALA A 20 -16.39 2.12 29.30
CA ALA A 20 -15.86 2.11 27.93
C ALA A 20 -14.73 3.14 27.72
N LEU A 21 -14.59 4.14 28.62
CA LEU A 21 -13.64 5.23 28.44
C LEU A 21 -12.22 4.92 28.95
N LEU A 22 -12.07 3.95 29.86
CA LEU A 22 -10.78 3.66 30.52
C LEU A 22 -9.95 2.54 29.85
N ARG A 23 -10.35 2.04 28.68
CA ARG A 23 -9.54 1.09 27.87
C ARG A 23 -8.89 1.71 26.63
N ARG A 24 -8.55 3.00 26.69
CA ARG A 24 -7.85 3.72 25.61
C ARG A 24 -6.34 3.92 25.81
N GLN A 25 -5.71 3.21 26.75
CA GLN A 25 -4.28 3.33 27.01
C GLN A 25 -3.57 1.99 26.81
N SER A 26 -3.26 1.69 25.54
CA SER A 26 -2.19 0.79 25.06
C SER A 26 -2.36 0.43 23.57
N ALA A 27 -3.14 1.18 22.80
CA ALA A 27 -2.98 1.19 21.35
C ALA A 27 -1.85 2.16 21.05
N SER A 28 -0.62 1.64 20.97
CA SER A 28 0.46 2.35 20.30
C SER A 28 -0.08 2.88 18.97
N PRO A 29 0.17 4.15 18.60
CA PRO A 29 -0.18 4.59 17.26
C PRO A 29 0.56 3.65 16.33
N ILE A 30 -0.18 2.93 15.47
CA ILE A 30 0.44 2.26 14.34
C ILE A 30 0.86 3.39 13.40
N ALA A 31 1.93 4.08 13.78
CA ALA A 31 2.69 4.92 12.89
C ALA A 31 3.39 3.94 11.95
N PHE A 32 2.88 3.84 10.73
CA PHE A 32 3.60 3.17 9.67
C PHE A 32 4.98 3.84 9.58
N PRO A 33 6.09 3.08 9.60
CA PRO A 33 7.41 3.67 9.43
C PRO A 33 7.41 4.42 8.10
N GLU A 34 7.70 5.71 8.19
CA GLU A 34 7.76 6.62 7.07
C GLU A 34 8.78 6.10 6.04
N ASN A 35 8.28 5.66 4.89
CA ASN A 35 9.03 5.30 3.68
C ASN A 35 10.23 4.35 3.88
N VAL A 36 10.01 3.05 3.63
CA VAL A 36 11.02 1.96 3.62
C VAL A 36 12.10 2.12 2.51
N ASN A 37 12.14 3.26 1.81
CA ASN A 37 13.15 3.56 0.78
C ASN A 37 14.41 4.27 1.31
N ARG A 38 14.53 4.45 2.63
CA ARG A 38 15.62 5.22 3.23
C ARG A 38 16.91 4.37 3.35
N GLN A 39 17.71 4.29 2.29
CA GLN A 39 19.16 4.06 2.44
C GLN A 39 19.86 5.42 2.52
N ALA A 40 20.48 5.70 3.67
CA ALA A 40 21.37 6.84 3.83
C ALA A 40 22.60 6.66 2.91
N SER A 41 22.93 7.70 2.17
CA SER A 41 24.11 7.78 1.32
C SER A 41 25.38 7.77 2.19
N GLY A 42 26.06 6.62 2.22
CA GLY A 42 27.37 6.46 2.85
C GLY A 42 27.58 5.07 3.45
N PHE A 43 27.89 4.07 2.63
CA PHE A 43 28.34 2.76 3.11
C PHE A 43 29.47 2.23 2.22
N PRO A 44 30.71 2.13 2.73
CA PRO A 44 31.75 1.35 2.09
C PRO A 44 31.54 -0.12 2.51
N GLY A 45 31.16 -0.98 1.58
CA GLY A 45 31.13 -2.41 1.84
C GLY A 45 30.11 -3.18 1.03
N SER A 46 30.61 -4.18 0.30
CA SER A 46 29.91 -5.26 -0.39
C SER A 46 28.49 -5.55 0.13
N PHE A 47 27.47 -5.15 -0.64
CA PHE A 47 26.08 -5.54 -0.41
C PHE A 47 25.91 -7.06 -0.62
N ARG A 48 25.89 -7.81 0.48
CA ARG A 48 25.38 -9.19 0.48
C ARG A 48 23.84 -9.14 0.45
N PRO A 49 23.17 -9.69 -0.57
CA PRO A 49 21.72 -9.54 -0.76
C PRO A 49 20.84 -10.24 0.30
N ARG A 50 21.45 -10.90 1.30
CA ARG A 50 20.74 -11.58 2.40
C ARG A 50 20.23 -10.63 3.49
N LEU A 51 20.82 -9.44 3.66
CA LEU A 51 20.55 -8.55 4.80
C LEU A 51 19.27 -7.70 4.70
N LEU A 52 18.55 -7.72 3.57
CA LEU A 52 17.31 -6.96 3.41
C LEU A 52 16.08 -7.72 3.95
N GLN A 53 16.17 -9.05 4.08
CA GLN A 53 15.08 -9.86 4.62
C GLN A 53 14.96 -9.70 6.15
N ASP A 54 16.09 -9.60 6.85
CA ASP A 54 16.15 -9.54 8.31
C ASP A 54 15.79 -8.15 8.86
N ASN A 55 16.02 -7.10 8.07
CA ASN A 55 15.76 -5.70 8.45
C ASN A 55 14.51 -5.10 7.79
N CYS A 56 13.73 -5.89 7.06
CA CYS A 56 12.39 -5.47 6.68
C CYS A 56 11.47 -5.91 7.81
N PRO A 57 10.98 -5.01 8.68
CA PRO A 57 10.03 -5.38 9.73
C PRO A 57 8.70 -5.71 9.04
N LEU A 58 8.63 -6.91 8.45
CA LEU A 58 7.38 -7.59 8.25
C LEU A 58 6.74 -7.60 9.63
N LYS A 59 5.59 -6.93 9.72
CA LYS A 59 4.83 -6.76 10.96
C LYS A 59 4.90 -8.08 11.75
N GLY A 60 5.18 -8.03 13.05
CA GLY A 60 5.25 -9.23 13.91
C GLY A 60 3.94 -10.04 13.84
N VAL A 61 3.82 -11.19 14.50
CA VAL A 61 2.58 -11.99 14.39
C VAL A 61 1.35 -11.15 14.80
N PRO A 62 0.30 -11.03 13.94
CA PRO A 62 -0.84 -10.18 14.26
C PRO A 62 -1.71 -10.87 15.30
N ARG A 63 -2.37 -10.07 16.14
CA ARG A 63 -3.33 -10.59 17.11
C ARG A 63 -4.67 -10.85 16.41
N CYS A 64 -5.01 -12.11 16.19
CA CYS A 64 -6.30 -12.50 15.62
C CYS A 64 -7.42 -12.42 16.66
N HIS A 65 -8.35 -11.47 16.49
CA HIS A 65 -9.52 -11.35 17.35
C HIS A 65 -10.52 -12.48 17.08
N PRO A 66 -11.23 -13.05 18.07
CA PRO A 66 -12.19 -14.13 17.84
C PRO A 66 -13.26 -13.82 16.78
N ALA A 67 -13.64 -12.54 16.64
CA ALA A 67 -14.56 -12.06 15.61
C ALA A 67 -14.07 -12.33 14.17
N SER A 68 -12.74 -12.43 13.95
CA SER A 68 -12.15 -12.72 12.64
C SER A 68 -12.48 -14.12 12.13
N ARG A 69 -13.00 -15.01 13.01
CA ARG A 69 -13.51 -16.34 12.63
C ARG A 69 -14.84 -16.28 11.89
N ARG A 70 -15.61 -15.19 12.07
CA ARG A 70 -16.94 -15.02 11.46
C ARG A 70 -16.96 -13.91 10.41
N TYR A 71 -16.19 -12.85 10.61
CA TYR A 71 -16.14 -11.68 9.73
C TYR A 71 -14.72 -11.42 9.28
N ARG A 72 -14.57 -10.89 8.06
CA ARG A 72 -13.27 -10.48 7.55
C ARG A 72 -12.78 -9.25 8.30
N THR A 73 -11.49 -9.21 8.58
CA THR A 73 -10.81 -8.00 9.06
C THR A 73 -10.69 -7.00 7.92
N ALA A 74 -10.72 -5.71 8.25
CA ALA A 74 -10.65 -4.64 7.26
C ALA A 74 -9.33 -4.62 6.47
N ASP A 75 -8.24 -5.09 7.09
CA ASP A 75 -6.92 -5.17 6.49
C ASP A 75 -6.59 -6.56 5.93
N GLY A 76 -7.50 -7.53 6.01
CA GLY A 76 -7.31 -8.90 5.53
C GLY A 76 -6.46 -9.79 6.43
N THR A 77 -6.05 -9.34 7.62
CA THR A 77 -5.32 -10.15 8.59
C THR A 77 -6.13 -11.35 9.09
N CYS A 78 -5.45 -12.45 9.40
CA CYS A 78 -6.03 -13.67 9.96
C CYS A 78 -7.04 -14.40 9.04
N ASN A 79 -7.11 -14.03 7.75
CA ASN A 79 -7.88 -14.78 6.76
C ASN A 79 -7.29 -16.18 6.52
N ASN A 80 -5.96 -16.32 6.61
CA ASN A 80 -5.28 -17.61 6.63
C ASN A 80 -4.86 -17.97 8.07
N PRO A 81 -5.37 -19.07 8.67
CA PRO A 81 -5.04 -19.46 10.04
C PRO A 81 -3.57 -19.86 10.27
N LYS A 82 -2.90 -20.38 9.23
CA LYS A 82 -1.49 -20.81 9.30
C LYS A 82 -0.52 -19.65 9.07
N GLU A 83 -0.89 -18.74 8.17
CA GLU A 83 -0.09 -17.57 7.79
C GLU A 83 -0.94 -16.30 7.92
N PRO A 84 -1.08 -15.72 9.13
CA PRO A 84 -2.05 -14.64 9.38
C PRO A 84 -1.88 -13.37 8.53
N TRP A 85 -0.68 -13.12 8.00
CA TRP A 85 -0.38 -11.97 7.13
C TRP A 85 -0.65 -12.22 5.65
N LYS A 86 -0.96 -13.45 5.24
CA LYS A 86 -1.07 -13.80 3.82
C LYS A 86 -2.30 -13.12 3.20
N GLY A 87 -2.06 -12.25 2.24
CA GLY A 87 -3.11 -11.48 1.55
C GLY A 87 -3.61 -10.26 2.32
N SER A 88 -2.98 -9.89 3.45
CA SER A 88 -3.32 -8.65 4.14
C SER A 88 -2.76 -7.42 3.43
N ALA A 89 -3.43 -6.29 3.58
CA ALA A 89 -3.03 -5.02 3.01
C ALA A 89 -1.69 -4.48 3.56
N MET A 90 -1.09 -3.55 2.82
CA MET A 90 0.15 -2.85 3.20
C MET A 90 1.36 -3.78 3.38
N LEU A 91 1.38 -4.88 2.61
CA LEU A 91 2.51 -5.79 2.49
C LEU A 91 3.09 -5.72 1.07
N PRO A 92 4.37 -6.09 0.89
CA PRO A 92 4.97 -6.14 -0.43
C PRO A 92 4.26 -7.17 -1.32
N MET A 93 4.12 -6.85 -2.61
CA MET A 93 3.59 -7.78 -3.61
C MET A 93 4.44 -9.05 -3.70
N GLN A 94 3.77 -10.21 -3.77
CA GLN A 94 4.42 -11.50 -3.96
C GLN A 94 5.13 -11.53 -5.32
N ARG A 95 6.37 -12.03 -5.33
CA ARG A 95 7.16 -12.22 -6.56
C ARG A 95 7.19 -13.68 -6.95
N PHE A 96 6.65 -14.02 -8.13
CA PHE A 96 6.76 -15.36 -8.70
C PHE A 96 8.14 -15.63 -9.33
N LEU A 97 8.82 -14.57 -9.80
CA LEU A 97 10.15 -14.66 -10.41
C LEU A 97 11.16 -13.80 -9.65
N ARG A 98 12.42 -14.27 -9.63
CA ARG A 98 13.54 -13.53 -9.03
C ARG A 98 13.76 -12.20 -9.76
N ARG A 99 14.12 -11.17 -8.98
CA ARG A 99 14.44 -9.85 -9.52
C ARG A 99 15.74 -9.90 -10.33
N ARG A 100 15.71 -9.45 -11.58
CA ARG A 100 16.90 -9.23 -12.44
C ARG A 100 17.23 -7.75 -12.55
N ILE A 101 17.48 -7.09 -11.41
CA ILE A 101 17.75 -5.64 -11.36
C ILE A 101 19.05 -5.43 -10.61
N GLU A 102 20.09 -5.06 -11.36
CA GLU A 102 21.41 -4.62 -10.86
C GLU A 102 21.80 -3.24 -11.41
N SER A 103 21.13 -2.73 -12.44
CA SER A 103 21.39 -1.44 -13.07
C SER A 103 20.16 -0.94 -13.85
N VAL A 104 20.30 0.22 -14.51
CA VAL A 104 19.31 0.74 -15.49
C VAL A 104 18.92 -0.37 -16.47
N ARG A 105 17.62 -0.47 -16.80
CA ARG A 105 17.09 -1.58 -17.61
C ARG A 105 17.88 -1.77 -18.91
N ARG A 106 18.48 -2.94 -19.07
CA ARG A 106 19.20 -3.40 -20.27
C ARG A 106 18.54 -4.65 -20.85
N SER A 107 18.75 -4.84 -22.15
CA SER A 107 18.38 -6.06 -22.86
C SER A 107 19.15 -7.26 -22.31
N ILE A 108 18.59 -8.46 -22.47
CA ILE A 108 19.31 -9.73 -22.21
C ILE A 108 20.56 -9.87 -23.09
N PHE A 109 20.59 -9.17 -24.24
CA PHE A 109 21.73 -9.10 -25.17
C PHE A 109 22.70 -7.95 -24.85
N GLY A 110 22.54 -7.25 -23.71
CA GLY A 110 23.42 -6.17 -23.26
C GLY A 110 23.14 -4.78 -23.85
N SER A 111 22.35 -4.70 -24.93
CA SER A 111 21.94 -3.44 -25.56
C SER A 111 20.98 -2.61 -24.70
N ARG A 112 20.90 -1.30 -24.98
CA ARG A 112 19.95 -0.38 -24.32
C ARG A 112 18.53 -0.68 -24.80
N LEU A 113 17.56 -0.72 -23.89
CA LEU A 113 16.15 -0.85 -24.27
C LEU A 113 15.63 0.49 -24.82
N PRO A 114 14.71 0.46 -25.80
CA PRO A 114 14.05 1.68 -26.28
C PRO A 114 13.29 2.37 -25.14
N SER A 115 13.05 3.68 -25.29
CA SER A 115 12.28 4.41 -24.29
C SER A 115 10.83 3.92 -24.26
N ALA A 116 10.16 4.07 -23.11
CA ALA A 116 8.74 3.75 -23.02
C ALA A 116 7.91 4.60 -23.99
N ARG A 117 8.36 5.83 -24.28
CA ARG A 117 7.68 6.72 -25.22
C ARG A 117 7.83 6.24 -26.66
N ASP A 118 9.03 5.81 -27.07
CA ASP A 118 9.28 5.23 -28.40
C ASP A 118 8.35 4.05 -28.66
N ILE A 119 8.23 3.14 -27.68
CA ILE A 119 7.33 1.98 -27.77
C ILE A 119 5.87 2.43 -27.87
N SER A 120 5.45 3.38 -27.03
CA SER A 120 4.09 3.91 -27.04
C SER A 120 3.73 4.50 -28.40
N VAL A 121 4.57 5.36 -28.98
CA VAL A 121 4.29 6.02 -30.27
C VAL A 121 4.34 5.04 -31.44
N ARG A 122 5.33 4.15 -31.47
CA ARG A 122 5.55 3.28 -32.63
C ARG A 122 4.58 2.09 -32.65
N ILE A 123 4.26 1.53 -31.47
CA ILE A 123 3.48 0.28 -31.34
C ILE A 123 2.02 0.55 -30.94
N HIS A 124 1.77 1.39 -29.93
CA HIS A 124 0.41 1.66 -29.42
C HIS A 124 -0.25 2.81 -30.21
N ARG A 125 -0.51 2.56 -31.50
CA ARG A 125 -1.19 3.55 -32.35
C ARG A 125 -2.67 3.64 -31.99
N ASP A 126 -3.17 4.86 -31.96
CA ASP A 126 -4.59 5.11 -31.77
C ASP A 126 -5.40 4.60 -32.98
N ARG A 127 -6.48 3.88 -32.70
CA ARG A 127 -7.43 3.40 -33.68
C ARG A 127 -8.82 3.49 -33.04
N ASN A 128 -9.68 4.29 -33.64
CA ASN A 128 -11.06 4.36 -33.22
C ASN A 128 -11.83 3.16 -33.77
N HIS A 129 -11.89 2.08 -32.98
CA HIS A 129 -12.59 0.85 -33.34
C HIS A 129 -13.48 0.40 -32.18
N GLU A 130 -14.79 0.62 -32.32
CA GLU A 130 -15.78 0.16 -31.35
C GLU A 130 -16.06 -1.34 -31.51
N MET A 131 -16.38 -2.02 -30.40
CA MET A 131 -16.77 -3.42 -30.38
C MET A 131 -18.27 -3.51 -30.03
N PRO A 132 -19.16 -3.79 -30.99
CA PRO A 132 -20.61 -3.81 -30.74
C PRO A 132 -21.07 -4.86 -29.73
N SER A 133 -20.28 -5.91 -29.53
CA SER A 133 -20.58 -7.02 -28.61
C SER A 133 -20.18 -6.76 -27.16
N VAL A 134 -19.45 -5.67 -26.87
CA VAL A 134 -18.92 -5.38 -25.53
C VAL A 134 -19.39 -4.01 -25.06
N THR A 135 -20.04 -3.96 -23.91
CA THR A 135 -20.48 -2.71 -23.31
C THR A 135 -19.35 -2.01 -22.57
N LEU A 136 -19.46 -0.70 -22.37
CA LEU A 136 -18.51 0.10 -21.58
C LEU A 136 -18.36 -0.42 -20.15
N MET A 137 -19.39 -1.09 -19.61
CA MET A 137 -19.36 -1.70 -18.28
C MET A 137 -18.21 -2.70 -18.12
N PHE A 138 -17.77 -3.37 -19.20
CA PHE A 138 -16.65 -4.29 -19.16
C PHE A 138 -15.35 -3.62 -18.67
N MET A 139 -15.01 -2.46 -19.24
CA MET A 139 -13.83 -1.69 -18.86
C MET A 139 -13.94 -1.17 -17.43
N GLN A 140 -15.13 -0.66 -17.06
CA GLN A 140 -15.37 -0.11 -15.73
C GLN A 140 -15.30 -1.17 -14.62
N TRP A 141 -15.82 -2.36 -14.88
CA TRP A 141 -15.74 -3.49 -13.95
C TRP A 141 -14.30 -3.99 -13.79
N GLY A 142 -13.50 -3.96 -14.86
CA GLY A 142 -12.07 -4.27 -14.80
C GLY A 142 -11.31 -3.37 -13.83
N GLN A 143 -11.54 -2.05 -13.88
CA GLN A 143 -10.90 -1.10 -12.96
C GLN A 143 -11.41 -1.25 -11.52
N PHE A 144 -12.70 -1.55 -11.34
CA PHE A 144 -13.27 -1.82 -10.02
C PHE A 144 -12.58 -3.01 -9.34
N ILE A 145 -12.39 -4.12 -10.06
CA ILE A 145 -11.68 -5.30 -9.54
C ILE A 145 -10.19 -4.99 -9.29
N ASP A 146 -9.50 -4.32 -10.23
CA ASP A 146 -8.09 -3.97 -10.09
C ASP A 146 -7.81 -3.19 -8.80
N HIS A 147 -8.69 -2.23 -8.49
CA HIS A 147 -8.60 -1.39 -7.30
C HIS A 147 -9.00 -2.10 -6.00
N ASP A 148 -9.82 -3.16 -6.05
CA ASP A 148 -10.14 -3.99 -4.87
C ASP A 148 -8.98 -4.94 -4.53
N VAL A 149 -8.31 -5.48 -5.55
CA VAL A 149 -7.24 -6.48 -5.37
C VAL A 149 -5.88 -5.84 -5.14
N THR A 150 -5.58 -4.70 -5.76
CA THR A 150 -4.23 -4.14 -5.76
C THR A 150 -4.20 -2.63 -5.55
N SER A 151 -3.17 -2.18 -4.83
CA SER A 151 -2.82 -0.76 -4.72
C SER A 151 -1.34 -0.60 -4.45
N VAL A 152 -0.69 0.32 -5.16
CA VAL A 152 0.74 0.61 -5.01
C VAL A 152 0.90 2.07 -4.61
N VAL A 153 1.53 2.30 -3.46
CA VAL A 153 1.80 3.65 -2.94
C VAL A 153 2.91 4.31 -3.74
N LYS A 154 2.69 5.56 -4.15
CA LYS A 154 3.72 6.37 -4.81
C LYS A 154 4.80 6.76 -3.81
N SER A 155 6.07 6.64 -4.21
CA SER A 155 7.19 7.06 -3.37
C SER A 155 7.17 8.56 -3.11
N ARG A 156 7.34 8.95 -1.85
CA ARG A 156 7.59 10.34 -1.45
C ARG A 156 9.07 10.52 -1.13
N SER A 157 9.59 11.70 -1.40
CA SER A 157 10.97 12.08 -1.06
C SER A 157 11.09 12.35 0.45
N PHE A 158 12.32 12.56 0.91
CA PHE A 158 12.61 12.92 2.31
C PHE A 158 11.83 14.18 2.72
N GLY A 159 11.13 14.13 3.85
CA GLY A 159 10.25 15.21 4.32
C GLY A 159 8.85 15.23 3.68
N GLY A 160 8.44 14.16 2.99
CA GLY A 160 7.10 14.04 2.43
C GLY A 160 6.87 14.83 1.13
N SER A 161 7.91 15.47 0.58
CA SER A 161 7.86 16.16 -0.71
C SER A 161 7.71 15.17 -1.87
N ILE A 162 7.15 15.63 -2.98
CA ILE A 162 7.05 14.83 -4.21
C ILE A 162 8.46 14.84 -4.85
N PRO A 163 9.07 13.68 -5.14
CA PRO A 163 10.37 13.63 -5.82
C PRO A 163 10.33 14.42 -7.13
N GLN A 164 11.21 15.40 -7.28
CA GLN A 164 11.36 16.14 -8.53
C GLN A 164 12.27 15.33 -9.47
N CYS A 165 11.69 14.78 -10.53
CA CYS A 165 12.43 14.04 -11.56
C CYS A 165 12.84 14.93 -12.75
N CYS A 166 12.38 16.19 -12.77
CA CYS A 166 12.66 17.16 -13.82
C CYS A 166 12.98 18.51 -13.17
N ASP A 167 14.23 18.95 -13.25
CA ASP A 167 14.60 20.31 -12.87
C ASP A 167 14.24 21.29 -13.98
N LYS A 168 13.67 22.43 -13.60
CA LYS A 168 13.48 23.58 -14.51
C LYS A 168 14.87 24.18 -14.82
N GLY A 169 15.56 23.62 -15.81
CA GLY A 169 16.87 24.11 -16.25
C GLY A 169 17.85 23.03 -16.70
N ALA A 170 17.57 21.75 -16.39
CA ALA A 170 18.34 20.65 -16.95
C ALA A 170 17.81 20.32 -18.35
N TRP A 171 18.46 20.88 -19.37
CA TRP A 171 18.34 20.48 -20.77
C TRP A 171 18.72 18.99 -20.91
N GLY A 172 17.80 18.08 -20.57
CA GLY A 172 18.12 16.65 -20.57
C GLY A 172 17.03 15.70 -20.09
N CYS A 173 16.04 16.14 -19.29
CA CYS A 173 14.97 15.24 -18.85
C CYS A 173 13.72 15.23 -19.76
N CYS A 174 13.58 16.17 -20.70
CA CYS A 174 12.44 16.22 -21.64
C CYS A 174 12.83 16.41 -23.12
N SER A 175 14.11 16.30 -23.48
CA SER A 175 14.56 16.42 -24.87
C SER A 175 15.35 15.19 -25.31
N GLN A 176 14.62 14.11 -25.58
CA GLN A 176 14.99 13.17 -26.61
C GLN A 176 13.68 12.56 -27.12
N SER A 177 13.29 13.12 -28.26
CA SER A 177 12.22 12.75 -29.19
C SER A 177 12.17 11.26 -29.50
#